data_AF-A0A357TE57-F1
#
_entry.id   AF-A0A357TE57-F1
#
_cell.length_a   1.000
_cell.length_b   1.000
_cell.length_c   1.000
_cell.angle_alpha   90.00
_cell.angle_beta   90.00
_cell.angle_gamma   90.00
#
_symmetry.space_group_name_H-M   'P 1'
#
loop_
_entity.id
_entity.type
_entity.pdbx_description
1 polymer ?
#
loop_
_entity_poly.entity_id
_entity_poly.type
_entity_poly.pdbx_seq_one_letter_code
_entity_poly.pdbx_strand_id
1 'polypeptide(L)'
;MEQLKQHYEKGVLAIAMLVMGYVAFTLFNDADAQQTAIQEQKDARDRGGRKSTLGVIDLSRYSASMAKLNNAQPLTLSNPHNLFNPVQWRRTPQGTVFKVEKGTEIGAGAVRLAKTYPLYTKVEFRGCRRRATFFATGLPLPVKRRRGKKTEFG
;
A
#
# COMPACT_ATOMS: atom_id res chain seq x y z
N MET A 1 6.64 -58.81 23.83
CA MET A 1 5.68 -57.80 23.34
C MET A 1 6.30 -56.73 22.42
N GLU A 2 7.62 -56.66 22.26
CA GLU A 2 8.27 -55.60 21.47
C GLU A 2 8.31 -55.90 19.95
N GLN A 3 8.39 -57.18 19.57
CA GLN A 3 8.46 -57.59 18.15
C GLN A 3 7.15 -57.34 17.37
N LEU A 4 5.98 -57.46 18.02
CA LEU A 4 4.69 -57.08 17.39
C LEU A 4 4.64 -55.57 17.10
N LYS A 5 5.21 -54.74 17.98
CA LYS A 5 5.22 -53.28 17.82
C LYS A 5 6.17 -52.83 16.71
N GLN A 6 7.29 -53.55 16.52
CA GLN A 6 8.32 -53.24 15.52
C GLN A 6 7.91 -53.62 14.09
N HIS A 7 7.04 -54.63 13.92
CA HIS A 7 6.49 -55.01 12.62
C HIS A 7 5.14 -54.37 12.32
N TYR A 8 4.50 -53.72 13.29
CA TYR A 8 3.23 -53.03 13.09
C TYR A 8 3.33 -51.91 12.04
N GLU A 9 4.40 -51.12 12.06
CA GLU A 9 4.65 -50.04 11.09
C GLU A 9 4.78 -50.57 9.66
N LYS A 10 5.51 -51.67 9.47
CA LYS A 10 5.67 -52.29 8.16
C LYS A 10 4.37 -53.00 7.71
N GLY A 11 3.63 -53.57 8.66
CA GLY A 11 2.35 -54.24 8.40
C GLY A 11 1.26 -53.26 7.95
N VAL A 12 1.08 -52.15 8.67
CA VAL A 12 0.11 -51.11 8.26
C VAL A 12 0.50 -50.46 6.93
N LEU A 13 1.80 -50.26 6.69
CA LEU A 13 2.29 -49.73 5.43
C LEU A 13 2.03 -50.69 4.26
N ALA A 14 2.25 -51.99 4.44
CA ALA A 14 1.97 -53.01 3.42
C ALA A 14 0.47 -53.08 3.09
N ILE A 15 -0.40 -53.01 4.12
CA ILE A 15 -1.85 -52.99 3.92
C ILE A 15 -2.28 -51.72 3.18
N ALA A 16 -1.74 -50.55 3.55
CA ALA A 16 -2.05 -49.29 2.87
C ALA A 16 -1.67 -49.34 1.38
N MET A 17 -0.50 -49.89 1.05
CA MET A 17 -0.08 -50.08 -0.34
C MET A 17 -0.99 -51.03 -1.11
N LEU A 18 -1.46 -52.11 -0.47
CA LEU A 18 -2.37 -53.08 -1.07
C LEU A 18 -3.75 -52.45 -1.36
N VAL A 19 -4.28 -51.68 -0.41
CA VAL A 19 -5.54 -50.92 -0.58
C VAL A 19 -5.41 -49.92 -1.73
N MET A 20 -4.30 -49.18 -1.81
CA MET A 20 -4.10 -48.20 -2.87
C MET A 20 -3.97 -48.86 -4.25
N GLY A 21 -3.28 -50.00 -4.34
CA GLY A 21 -3.22 -50.79 -5.57
C GLY A 21 -4.58 -51.33 -6.01
N TYR A 22 -5.41 -51.77 -5.06
CA TYR A 22 -6.77 -52.23 -5.35
C TYR A 22 -7.66 -51.12 -5.92
N VAL A 23 -7.63 -49.93 -5.31
CA VAL A 23 -8.41 -48.76 -5.78
C VAL A 23 -7.95 -48.33 -7.18
N ALA A 24 -6.64 -48.33 -7.44
CA ALA A 24 -6.11 -48.00 -8.76
C ALA A 24 -6.58 -49.02 -9.81
N PHE A 25 -6.60 -50.31 -9.48
CA PHE A 25 -7.08 -51.36 -10.37
C PHE A 25 -8.58 -51.22 -10.70
N THR A 26 -9.42 -50.96 -9.71
CA THR A 26 -10.87 -50.76 -9.95
C THR A 26 -11.11 -49.51 -10.80
N LEU A 27 -10.43 -48.41 -10.51
CA LEU A 27 -10.57 -47.17 -11.27
C LEU A 27 -10.14 -47.32 -12.73
N PHE A 28 -9.07 -48.07 -13.00
CA PHE A 28 -8.60 -48.32 -14.36
C PHE A 28 -9.62 -49.11 -15.19
N ASN A 29 -10.17 -50.19 -14.62
CA ASN A 29 -11.19 -51.00 -15.32
C ASN A 29 -12.49 -50.23 -15.55
N ASP A 30 -12.91 -49.39 -14.60
CA ASP A 30 -14.12 -48.57 -14.73
C ASP A 30 -13.94 -47.42 -15.73
N ALA A 31 -12.73 -46.86 -15.84
CA ALA A 31 -12.43 -45.77 -16.77
C ALA A 31 -12.60 -46.19 -18.23
N ASP A 32 -12.18 -47.41 -18.59
CA ASP A 32 -12.34 -47.94 -19.95
C ASP A 32 -13.83 -48.15 -20.31
N ALA A 33 -14.61 -48.67 -19.36
CA ALA A 33 -16.05 -48.86 -19.52
C ALA A 33 -16.80 -47.51 -19.65
N GLN A 34 -16.42 -46.51 -18.86
CA GLN A 34 -17.02 -45.18 -18.96
C GLN A 34 -16.62 -44.45 -20.24
N GLN A 35 -15.36 -44.59 -20.68
CA GLN A 35 -14.88 -43.93 -21.89
C GLN A 35 -15.59 -44.46 -23.14
N THR A 36 -15.81 -45.78 -23.20
CA THR A 36 -16.58 -46.42 -24.28
C THR A 36 -18.05 -46.00 -24.25
N ALA A 37 -18.69 -45.95 -23.08
CA ALA A 37 -20.06 -45.45 -22.95
C ALA A 37 -20.21 -43.97 -23.37
N ILE A 38 -19.26 -43.11 -23.02
CA ILE A 38 -19.24 -41.70 -23.44
C ILE A 38 -19.05 -41.59 -24.95
N GLN A 39 -18.18 -42.42 -25.53
CA GLN A 39 -17.93 -42.41 -26.97
C GLN A 39 -19.17 -42.90 -27.74
N GLU A 40 -19.82 -43.96 -27.27
CA GLU A 40 -21.06 -44.45 -27.87
C GLU A 40 -22.19 -43.43 -27.76
N GLN A 41 -22.31 -42.71 -26.65
CA GLN A 41 -23.26 -41.59 -26.51
C GLN A 41 -22.97 -40.45 -27.48
N LYS A 42 -21.69 -40.10 -27.69
CA LYS A 42 -21.29 -39.11 -28.70
C LYS A 42 -21.65 -39.58 -30.11
N ASP A 43 -21.29 -40.82 -30.45
CA ASP A 43 -21.53 -41.38 -31.77
C ASP A 43 -23.03 -41.60 -32.05
N ALA A 44 -23.82 -41.92 -31.04
CA ALA A 44 -25.29 -42.00 -31.13
C ALA A 44 -25.92 -40.61 -31.30
N ARG A 45 -25.40 -39.59 -30.60
CA ARG A 45 -25.82 -38.19 -30.78
C ARG A 45 -25.47 -37.66 -32.17
N ASP A 46 -24.33 -38.07 -32.72
CA ASP A 46 -23.91 -37.69 -34.07
C ASP A 46 -24.66 -38.45 -35.18
N ARG A 47 -25.05 -39.71 -34.94
CA ARG A 47 -25.87 -40.51 -35.87
C ARG A 47 -27.36 -40.14 -35.87
N GLY A 48 -27.89 -39.66 -34.74
CA GLY A 48 -29.32 -39.59 -34.45
C GLY A 48 -30.11 -38.41 -35.04
N GLY A 49 -29.50 -37.49 -35.78
CA GLY A 49 -30.31 -36.43 -36.38
C GLY A 49 -29.48 -35.36 -37.07
N ARG A 50 -29.89 -35.08 -38.32
CA ARG A 50 -29.54 -33.89 -39.10
C ARG A 50 -29.18 -32.76 -38.15
N LYS A 51 -27.89 -32.39 -38.07
CA LYS A 51 -27.43 -31.21 -37.31
C LYS A 51 -28.38 -30.09 -37.69
N SER A 52 -29.33 -29.76 -36.82
CA SER A 52 -30.18 -28.62 -37.09
C SER A 52 -29.18 -27.49 -37.14
N THR A 53 -28.97 -26.92 -38.32
CA THR A 53 -28.18 -25.71 -38.48
C THR A 53 -28.80 -24.76 -37.47
N LEU A 54 -28.11 -24.56 -36.35
CA LEU A 54 -28.58 -23.72 -35.27
C LEU A 54 -28.90 -22.41 -35.98
N GLY A 55 -30.20 -22.12 -36.13
CA GLY A 55 -30.63 -20.98 -36.94
C GLY A 55 -29.85 -19.79 -36.41
N VAL A 56 -29.16 -19.07 -37.29
CA VAL A 56 -28.23 -18.01 -36.93
C VAL A 56 -28.86 -17.21 -35.80
N ILE A 57 -28.34 -17.38 -34.59
CA ILE A 57 -28.94 -16.78 -33.41
C ILE A 57 -28.74 -15.29 -33.61
N ASP A 58 -29.86 -14.57 -33.81
CA ASP A 58 -29.81 -13.15 -34.06
C ASP A 58 -29.42 -12.43 -32.75
N LEU A 59 -28.12 -12.19 -32.63
CA LEU A 59 -27.50 -11.46 -31.53
C LEU A 59 -27.61 -9.94 -31.73
N SER A 60 -28.30 -9.46 -32.77
CA SER A 60 -28.46 -8.03 -33.06
C SER A 60 -28.93 -7.23 -31.85
N ARG A 61 -29.89 -7.78 -31.09
CA ARG A 61 -30.45 -7.17 -29.87
C ARG A 61 -29.45 -7.02 -28.72
N TYR A 62 -28.40 -7.85 -28.68
CA TYR A 62 -27.39 -7.85 -27.63
C TYR A 62 -26.09 -7.15 -28.04
N SER A 63 -25.91 -6.87 -29.34
CA SER A 63 -24.74 -6.18 -29.87
C SER A 63 -24.51 -4.80 -29.23
N ALA A 64 -25.58 -4.05 -28.96
CA ALA A 64 -25.51 -2.75 -28.31
C ALA A 64 -24.99 -2.83 -26.86
N SER A 65 -25.36 -3.89 -26.14
CA SER A 65 -24.86 -4.15 -24.78
C SER A 65 -23.39 -4.57 -24.80
N MET A 66 -22.99 -5.40 -25.78
CA MET A 66 -21.58 -5.74 -26.00
C MET A 66 -20.74 -4.52 -26.36
N ALA A 67 -21.23 -3.62 -27.22
CA ALA A 67 -20.53 -2.38 -27.58
C ALA A 67 -20.32 -1.46 -26.38
N LYS A 68 -21.27 -1.42 -25.44
CA LYS A 68 -21.14 -0.69 -24.16
C LYS A 68 -20.11 -1.33 -23.24
N LEU A 69 -20.10 -2.65 -23.13
CA LEU A 69 -19.13 -3.37 -22.30
C LEU A 69 -17.70 -3.25 -22.86
N ASN A 70 -17.54 -3.31 -24.19
CA ASN A 70 -16.24 -3.20 -24.84
C ASN A 70 -15.63 -1.80 -24.72
N ASN A 71 -16.47 -0.76 -24.54
CA ASN A 71 -16.05 0.62 -24.31
C ASN A 71 -16.17 1.06 -22.84
N ALA A 72 -16.35 0.13 -21.91
CA ALA A 72 -16.40 0.46 -20.49
C ALA A 72 -15.01 0.91 -20.05
N GLN A 73 -14.84 2.23 -19.84
CA GLN A 73 -13.62 2.76 -19.24
C GLN A 73 -13.41 2.11 -17.87
N PRO A 74 -12.16 1.80 -17.48
CA PRO A 74 -11.87 1.24 -16.17
C PRO A 74 -12.41 2.18 -15.09
N LEU A 75 -13.42 1.70 -14.36
CA LEU A 75 -14.04 2.47 -13.28
C LEU A 75 -12.99 2.63 -12.18
N THR A 76 -12.49 3.85 -12.01
CA THR A 76 -11.61 4.20 -10.90
C THR A 76 -12.47 4.34 -9.66
N LEU A 77 -12.63 3.24 -8.92
CA LEU A 77 -13.46 3.16 -7.71
C LEU A 77 -12.81 3.79 -6.47
N SER A 78 -11.60 4.33 -6.59
CA SER A 78 -10.76 4.73 -5.46
C SER A 78 -10.71 6.24 -5.19
N ASN A 79 -11.33 7.11 -6.02
CA ASN A 79 -11.32 8.58 -5.82
C ASN A 79 -12.22 9.31 -6.84
N PRO A 80 -12.70 10.57 -6.66
CA PRO A 80 -13.27 11.28 -5.50
C PRO A 80 -14.80 11.13 -5.40
N HIS A 81 -15.41 10.21 -6.17
CA HIS A 81 -16.82 9.92 -6.10
C HIS A 81 -17.02 8.65 -5.26
N ASN A 82 -17.48 8.87 -4.03
CA ASN A 82 -17.53 7.88 -2.95
C ASN A 82 -18.66 6.86 -3.17
N LEU A 83 -18.59 6.08 -4.24
CA LEU A 83 -19.64 5.12 -4.61
C LEU A 83 -19.64 3.86 -3.73
N PHE A 84 -18.52 3.56 -3.04
CA PHE A 84 -18.35 2.33 -2.26
C PHE A 84 -17.70 2.51 -0.88
N ASN A 85 -17.29 3.72 -0.50
CA ASN A 85 -16.76 3.99 0.84
C ASN A 85 -17.65 5.06 1.50
N PRO A 86 -18.17 4.87 2.72
CA PRO A 86 -18.85 5.95 3.41
C PRO A 86 -17.88 7.11 3.68
N VAL A 87 -18.37 8.34 3.58
CA VAL A 87 -17.54 9.52 3.89
C VAL A 87 -17.12 9.48 5.35
N GLN A 88 -15.80 9.54 5.58
CA GLN A 88 -15.26 9.53 6.93
C GLN A 88 -15.37 10.92 7.54
N TRP A 89 -15.99 10.99 8.72
CA TRP A 89 -16.05 12.18 9.54
C TRP A 89 -14.99 12.10 10.62
N ARG A 90 -14.17 13.15 10.77
CA ARG A 90 -13.12 13.19 11.79
C ARG A 90 -13.19 14.46 12.61
N ARG A 91 -12.71 14.36 13.85
CA ARG A 91 -12.62 15.48 14.80
C ARG A 91 -11.19 16.00 14.84
N THR A 92 -11.05 17.31 14.71
CA THR A 92 -9.80 18.04 14.96
C THR A 92 -9.50 18.01 16.46
N PRO A 93 -8.23 18.12 16.89
CA PRO A 93 -7.88 18.29 18.31
C PRO A 93 -8.60 19.47 19.00
N GLN A 94 -9.07 20.45 18.22
CA GLN A 94 -9.86 21.60 18.68
C GLN A 94 -11.38 21.31 18.81
N GLY A 95 -11.82 20.07 18.56
CA GLY A 95 -13.21 19.64 18.72
C GLY A 95 -14.11 19.82 17.48
N THR A 96 -13.67 20.57 16.48
CA THR A 96 -14.43 20.76 15.22
C THR A 96 -14.48 19.46 14.41
N VAL A 97 -15.67 19.10 13.92
CA VAL A 97 -15.86 17.96 13.02
C VAL A 97 -15.74 18.43 11.57
N PHE A 98 -14.94 17.75 10.76
CA PHE A 98 -14.87 18.01 9.32
C PHE A 98 -15.00 16.72 8.50
N LYS A 99 -15.56 16.88 7.30
CA LYS A 99 -15.83 15.82 6.34
C LYS A 99 -14.58 15.57 5.50
N VAL A 100 -14.19 14.31 5.34
CA VAL A 100 -12.99 13.92 4.58
C VAL A 100 -13.45 13.27 3.27
N GLU A 101 -13.42 14.01 2.17
CA GLU A 101 -13.97 13.58 0.88
C GLU A 101 -12.91 12.99 -0.05
N LYS A 102 -11.71 13.58 -0.06
CA LYS A 102 -10.68 13.28 -1.09
C LYS A 102 -9.41 12.65 -0.54
N GLY A 103 -9.32 12.47 0.78
CA GLY A 103 -8.12 11.98 1.47
C GLY A 103 -6.93 12.96 1.47
N THR A 104 -6.92 13.96 0.59
CA THR A 104 -5.93 15.04 0.53
C THR A 104 -6.12 16.10 1.62
N GLU A 105 -7.26 16.08 2.31
CA GLU A 105 -7.61 17.04 3.38
C GLU A 105 -6.94 16.70 4.74
N ILE A 106 -6.11 15.65 4.79
CA ILE A 106 -5.42 15.21 6.00
C ILE A 106 -3.91 15.05 5.75
N GLY A 107 -3.11 15.28 6.79
CA GLY A 107 -1.68 14.97 6.78
C GLY A 107 -0.89 15.92 5.88
N ALA A 108 0.13 15.40 5.20
CA ALA A 108 1.02 16.20 4.36
C ALA A 108 0.30 16.94 3.22
N GLY A 109 -0.81 16.40 2.71
CA GLY A 109 -1.62 17.03 1.65
C GLY A 109 -2.41 18.26 2.10
N ALA A 110 -2.67 18.39 3.41
CA ALA A 110 -3.40 19.52 3.99
C ALA A 110 -2.47 20.67 4.44
N VAL A 111 -1.16 20.44 4.47
CA VAL A 111 -0.19 21.43 4.94
C VAL A 111 -0.07 22.53 3.90
N ARG A 112 -0.55 23.73 4.25
CA ARG A 112 -0.35 24.94 3.45
C ARG A 112 0.73 25.80 4.10
N LEU A 113 1.72 26.20 3.30
CA LEU A 113 2.74 27.14 3.73
C LEU A 113 2.07 28.51 3.94
N ALA A 114 1.89 28.93 5.19
CA ALA A 114 1.20 30.18 5.48
C ALA A 114 2.04 31.40 5.08
N LYS A 115 3.30 31.46 5.52
CA LYS A 115 4.29 32.47 5.17
C LYS A 115 5.70 31.91 5.36
N THR A 116 6.64 32.36 4.53
CA THR A 116 8.08 32.08 4.68
C THR A 116 8.79 33.37 5.05
N TYR A 117 9.51 33.37 6.17
CA TYR A 117 10.29 34.52 6.62
C TYR A 117 11.77 34.32 6.26
N PRO A 118 12.45 35.33 5.69
CA PRO A 118 13.88 35.26 5.46
C PRO A 118 14.63 35.25 6.80
N LEU A 119 15.68 34.43 6.89
CA LEU A 119 16.56 34.40 8.06
C LEU A 119 17.57 35.54 7.95
N TYR A 120 17.48 36.53 8.84
CA TYR A 120 18.45 37.63 8.92
C TYR A 120 19.63 37.25 9.80
N THR A 121 20.81 37.09 9.21
CA THR A 121 22.06 36.84 9.94
C THR A 121 22.58 38.15 10.56
N LYS A 122 22.79 38.16 11.88
CA LYS A 122 23.46 39.26 12.58
C LYS A 122 24.94 38.93 12.74
N VAL A 123 25.81 39.75 12.15
CA VAL A 123 27.27 39.66 12.33
C VAL A 123 27.70 40.77 13.27
N GLU A 124 28.25 40.40 14.43
CA GLU A 124 28.81 41.34 15.38
C GLU A 124 30.34 41.21 15.41
N PHE A 125 31.04 42.29 15.09
CA PHE A 125 32.49 42.37 15.18
C PHE A 125 32.89 42.71 16.63
N ARG A 126 33.42 41.73 17.37
CA ARG A 126 34.06 41.97 18.66
C ARG A 126 35.53 42.29 18.41
N GLY A 127 35.89 43.56 18.52
CA GLY A 127 37.12 44.15 17.98
C GLY A 127 38.46 43.47 18.31
N CYS A 128 39.48 43.83 17.54
CA CYS A 128 40.85 43.34 17.70
C CYS A 128 41.56 44.00 18.89
N ARG A 129 41.95 43.20 19.89
CA ARG A 129 42.79 43.65 21.01
C ARG A 129 44.25 43.69 20.57
N ARG A 130 44.71 44.83 20.05
CA ARG A 130 46.15 45.10 19.85
C ARG A 130 46.80 45.33 21.23
N ARG A 131 47.57 44.36 21.73
CA ARG A 131 48.48 44.58 22.87
C ARG A 131 49.68 45.37 22.34
N ALA A 132 49.68 46.69 22.53
CA ALA A 132 50.89 47.49 22.45
C ALA A 132 51.58 47.44 23.82
N THR A 133 52.66 46.68 23.92
CA THR A 133 53.49 46.65 25.13
C THR A 133 54.29 47.95 25.18
N PHE A 134 53.83 48.92 25.96
CA PHE A 134 54.55 50.17 26.23
C PHE A 134 55.45 49.94 27.45
N PHE A 135 56.77 49.82 27.25
CA PHE A 135 57.76 49.90 28.33
C PHE A 135 57.94 51.37 28.69
N ALA A 136 57.51 51.76 29.89
CA ALA A 136 57.69 53.11 30.41
C ALA A 136 58.91 53.15 31.35
N THR A 137 59.97 53.83 30.94
CA THR A 137 61.07 54.26 31.81
C THR A 137 61.07 55.78 31.91
N GLY A 138 60.69 56.27 33.11
CA GLY A 138 61.22 57.50 33.73
C GLY A 138 60.83 58.86 33.16
N LEU A 139 59.72 59.44 33.65
CA LEU A 139 59.71 60.66 34.50
C LEU A 139 58.25 61.15 34.69
N PRO A 140 57.80 61.49 35.91
CA PRO A 140 56.45 62.02 36.12
C PRO A 140 56.42 63.54 35.91
N LEU A 141 55.53 64.02 35.03
CA LEU A 141 55.09 65.42 35.00
C LEU A 141 53.72 65.57 35.71
N PRO A 142 53.49 66.69 36.42
CA PRO A 142 52.47 66.78 37.46
C PRO A 142 51.03 66.90 36.93
N VAL A 143 50.15 66.13 37.56
CA VAL A 143 48.69 66.14 37.38
C VAL A 143 48.08 67.42 37.95
N LYS A 144 47.52 68.27 37.09
CA LYS A 144 46.67 69.41 37.49
C LYS A 144 45.21 68.93 37.57
N ARG A 145 44.74 68.63 38.79
CA ARG A 145 43.34 68.33 39.10
C ARG A 145 42.45 69.54 38.78
N ARG A 146 41.42 69.37 37.93
CA ARG A 146 40.23 70.23 37.95
C ARG A 146 38.97 69.39 38.16
N ARG A 147 38.22 69.82 39.18
CA ARG A 147 36.97 69.26 39.70
C ARG A 147 35.83 69.36 38.67
N GLY A 148 35.12 68.24 38.50
CA GLY A 148 33.70 68.08 38.82
C GLY A 148 32.64 68.87 38.03
N LYS A 149 31.65 68.14 37.51
CA LYS A 149 30.25 68.23 37.98
C LYS A 149 29.43 67.04 37.45
N LYS A 150 28.75 66.37 38.38
CA LYS A 150 27.59 65.51 38.11
C LYS A 150 26.40 66.40 37.75
N THR A 151 25.58 65.94 36.83
CA THR A 151 24.12 66.16 36.86
C THR A 151 23.45 64.90 36.32
N GLU A 152 22.75 64.23 37.24
CA GLU A 152 21.72 63.23 36.99
C GLU A 152 20.45 63.95 36.52
N PHE A 153 19.63 63.29 35.70
CA PHE A 153 18.17 63.36 35.59
C PHE A 153 17.81 62.17 34.66
N GLY A 154 16.85 61.30 34.93
CA GLY A 154 15.53 61.53 35.52
C GLY A 154 14.54 60.92 34.54
#